data_AF-A0A9X2MTG1-F1
#
_entry.id   AF-A0A9X2MTG1-F1
#
_cell.length_a   1.000
_cell.length_b   1.000
_cell.length_c   1.000
_cell.angle_alpha   90.00
_cell.angle_beta   90.00
_cell.angle_gamma   90.00
#
_symmetry.space_group_name_H-M   'P 1'
#
loop_
_entity.id
_entity.type
_entity.pdbx_description
1 polymer ?
#
loop_
_entity_poly.entity_id
_entity_poly.type
_entity_poly.pdbx_seq_one_letter_code
_entity_poly.pdbx_strand_id
1 'polypeptide(L)'
;MRITVRALAGMIVTAILLCWFGYQQLPSLLYYNGFPEAVLQWFPNSEYAKPAANEMAYEYFENTGLDSENYFFISPSGWGTSSSGQTVSAKQKEAAAEKLEQLLDQFGSGEMTADVRFRLAKLYFWTKQWDKAEALLRDFVISEGSESNWAGEQKAFLAVLDSRYKRSDSVPSVEGVLRIGGKPVPDAFVFLHEADSSGYHSQPFNEYPMAITDAEGTYRFYDLEPNRYEAGAGLLPEQIAGYVLAEQPSKTFEVRDGTTASHDIDFQPQIKVLAPTRHELIEGEEITFRWEPYEGAAYYKLSVTTPFRDENGKYAGGVTTQLSDRKYETPTASYSIGGPVEYNGSSDKSYEQDGSVILLTSGLLGKLHPGGEFIWSVDAYDADGRKLSSSAGYYLNEDAVAPLFRISEEGMLEGDRFILENKYEEAIVAYEKEGGNDRALRVLARLAEQGITREDGDPSKAFAYLKRLKEPTQNDLQEMVRLEQAAEKTQGSSPPAPTNQP
;
A
#
# COMPACT_ATOMS: atom_id res chain seq x y z
N MET A 1 24.90 -42.62 -65.26
CA MET A 1 24.61 -41.19 -65.47
C MET A 1 25.95 -40.43 -65.35
N ARG A 2 26.46 -39.79 -66.42
CA ARG A 2 27.74 -39.05 -66.37
C ARG A 2 27.44 -37.59 -66.06
N ILE A 3 27.71 -37.14 -64.84
CA ILE A 3 27.62 -35.73 -64.46
C ILE A 3 28.78 -35.00 -65.14
N THR A 4 28.50 -33.97 -65.94
CA THR A 4 29.55 -33.16 -66.56
C THR A 4 30.23 -32.31 -65.49
N VAL A 5 31.53 -32.02 -65.64
CA VAL A 5 32.29 -31.18 -64.68
C VAL A 5 31.58 -29.84 -64.41
N ARG A 6 30.91 -29.28 -65.42
CA ARG A 6 30.10 -28.07 -65.30
C ARG A 6 28.87 -28.25 -64.41
N ALA A 7 28.18 -29.38 -64.50
CA ALA A 7 27.04 -29.69 -63.64
C ALA A 7 27.48 -29.93 -62.18
N LEU A 8 28.62 -30.59 -61.96
CA LEU A 8 29.17 -30.77 -60.61
C LEU A 8 29.59 -29.43 -60.00
N ALA A 9 30.28 -28.58 -60.75
CA ALA A 9 30.64 -27.23 -60.30
C ALA A 9 29.40 -26.38 -59.96
N GLY A 10 28.36 -26.45 -60.80
CA GLY A 10 27.08 -25.79 -60.52
C GLY A 10 26.45 -26.25 -59.21
N MET A 11 26.39 -27.56 -58.96
CA MET A 11 25.84 -28.12 -57.71
C MET A 11 26.65 -27.70 -56.47
N ILE A 12 27.99 -27.65 -56.56
CA ILE A 12 28.84 -27.21 -55.45
C ILE A 12 28.59 -25.73 -55.14
N VAL A 13 28.51 -24.87 -56.16
CA VAL A 13 28.21 -23.45 -55.97
C VAL A 13 26.83 -23.26 -55.33
N THR A 14 25.81 -24.00 -55.80
CA THR A 14 24.47 -23.95 -55.19
C THR A 14 24.49 -24.41 -53.72
N ALA A 15 25.21 -25.48 -53.39
CA ALA A 15 25.33 -25.94 -52.00
C ALA A 15 26.02 -24.90 -51.11
N ILE A 16 27.10 -24.27 -51.59
CA ILE A 16 27.80 -23.20 -50.85
C ILE A 16 26.86 -22.01 -50.61
N LEU A 17 26.08 -21.60 -51.63
CA LEU A 17 25.12 -20.50 -51.50
C LEU A 17 23.99 -20.82 -50.52
N LEU A 18 23.48 -22.06 -50.51
CA LEU A 18 22.47 -22.50 -49.55
C LEU A 18 23.02 -22.56 -48.13
N CYS A 19 24.24 -23.06 -47.94
CA CYS A 19 24.91 -23.05 -46.63
C CYS A 19 25.18 -21.62 -46.15
N TRP A 20 25.61 -20.72 -47.05
CA TRP A 20 25.81 -19.30 -46.74
C TRP A 20 24.51 -18.62 -46.33
N PHE A 21 23.44 -18.81 -47.10
CA PHE A 21 22.12 -18.26 -46.78
C PHE A 21 21.59 -18.81 -45.45
N GLY A 22 21.70 -20.12 -45.23
CA GLY A 22 21.34 -20.75 -43.94
C GLY A 22 22.13 -20.18 -42.77
N TYR A 23 23.44 -19.94 -42.94
CA TYR A 23 24.29 -19.32 -41.92
C TYR A 23 23.88 -17.88 -41.61
N GLN A 24 23.52 -17.07 -42.62
CA GLN A 24 23.05 -15.69 -42.42
C GLN A 24 21.71 -15.61 -41.70
N GLN A 25 20.83 -16.61 -41.85
CA GLN A 25 19.53 -16.68 -41.17
C GLN A 25 19.60 -17.29 -39.77
N LEU A 26 20.73 -17.94 -39.42
CA LEU A 26 20.88 -18.63 -38.14
C LEU A 26 20.75 -17.72 -36.90
N PRO A 27 21.30 -16.48 -36.88
CA PRO A 27 21.11 -15.56 -35.74
C PRO A 27 19.63 -15.26 -35.47
N SER A 28 18.86 -14.98 -36.53
CA SER A 28 17.41 -14.73 -36.45
C SER A 28 16.67 -15.95 -35.88
N LEU A 29 16.98 -17.13 -36.42
CA LEU A 29 16.35 -18.37 -35.99
C LEU A 29 16.68 -18.68 -34.52
N LEU A 30 17.94 -18.54 -34.10
CA LEU A 30 18.33 -18.76 -32.70
C LEU A 30 17.63 -17.78 -31.76
N TYR A 31 17.58 -16.49 -32.12
CA TYR A 31 16.89 -15.47 -31.33
C TYR A 31 15.40 -15.80 -31.15
N TYR A 32 14.66 -15.96 -32.24
CA TYR A 32 13.21 -16.22 -32.18
C TYR A 32 12.81 -17.60 -31.64
N ASN A 33 13.78 -18.52 -31.46
CA ASN A 33 13.55 -19.80 -30.79
C ASN A 33 14.01 -19.79 -29.31
N GLY A 34 14.31 -18.63 -28.73
CA GLY A 34 14.66 -18.50 -27.31
C GLY A 34 16.08 -18.94 -26.97
N PHE A 35 17.03 -18.75 -27.90
CA PHE A 35 18.46 -19.01 -27.66
C PHE A 35 19.32 -17.73 -27.75
N PRO A 36 19.02 -16.67 -26.97
CA PRO A 36 19.77 -15.42 -27.04
C PRO A 36 21.25 -15.60 -26.69
N GLU A 37 21.59 -16.51 -25.77
CA GLU A 37 22.98 -16.84 -25.42
C GLU A 37 23.76 -17.38 -26.63
N ALA A 38 23.15 -18.23 -27.45
CA ALA A 38 23.79 -18.78 -28.65
C ALA A 38 24.01 -17.70 -29.73
N VAL A 39 23.07 -16.75 -29.85
CA VAL A 39 23.23 -15.58 -30.74
C VAL A 39 24.44 -14.76 -30.32
N LEU A 40 24.56 -14.46 -29.03
CA LEU A 40 25.67 -13.69 -28.46
C LEU A 40 27.01 -14.42 -28.57
N GLN A 41 27.02 -15.74 -28.37
CA GLN A 41 28.23 -16.55 -28.41
C GLN A 41 28.75 -16.75 -29.85
N TRP A 42 27.87 -17.03 -30.81
CA TRP A 42 28.28 -17.44 -32.17
C TRP A 42 28.15 -16.31 -33.20
N PHE A 43 27.30 -15.31 -32.95
CA PHE A 43 26.98 -14.24 -33.87
C PHE A 43 27.01 -12.85 -33.21
N PRO A 44 28.10 -12.48 -32.51
CA PRO A 44 28.17 -11.25 -31.70
C PRO A 44 28.01 -9.96 -32.52
N ASN A 45 28.28 -10.00 -33.82
CA ASN A 45 28.15 -8.86 -34.73
C ASN A 45 26.84 -8.84 -35.53
N SER A 46 25.89 -9.75 -35.23
CA SER A 46 24.60 -9.75 -35.92
C SER A 46 23.69 -8.64 -35.41
N GLU A 47 22.72 -8.22 -36.22
CA GLU A 47 21.69 -7.26 -35.79
C GLU A 47 20.82 -7.78 -34.63
N TYR A 48 20.80 -9.11 -34.43
CA TYR A 48 20.09 -9.78 -33.33
C TYR A 48 20.88 -9.82 -32.03
N ALA A 49 22.17 -9.46 -32.04
CA ALA A 49 22.99 -9.48 -30.84
C ALA A 49 22.49 -8.46 -29.80
N LYS A 50 22.12 -7.24 -30.21
CA LYS A 50 21.59 -6.20 -29.30
C LYS A 50 20.26 -6.63 -28.64
N PRO A 51 19.23 -7.09 -29.39
CA PRO A 51 18.02 -7.66 -28.80
C PRO A 51 18.30 -8.84 -27.86
N ALA A 52 19.21 -9.75 -28.23
CA ALA A 52 19.57 -10.90 -27.40
C ALA A 52 20.24 -10.48 -26.07
N ALA A 53 21.14 -9.49 -26.10
CA ALA A 53 21.76 -8.95 -24.89
C ALA A 53 20.74 -8.31 -23.96
N ASN A 54 19.82 -7.52 -24.51
CA ASN A 54 18.73 -6.89 -23.75
C ASN A 54 17.78 -7.94 -23.16
N GLU A 55 17.43 -8.98 -23.91
CA GLU A 55 16.58 -10.07 -23.44
C GLU A 55 17.22 -10.82 -22.26
N MET A 56 18.50 -11.16 -22.34
CA MET A 56 19.19 -11.79 -21.21
C MET A 56 19.33 -10.85 -20.02
N ALA A 57 19.58 -9.56 -20.26
CA ALA A 57 19.66 -8.57 -19.18
C ALA A 57 18.32 -8.43 -18.46
N TYR A 58 17.22 -8.40 -19.22
CA TYR A 58 15.86 -8.43 -18.70
C TYR A 58 15.63 -9.69 -17.88
N GLU A 59 15.90 -10.89 -18.42
CA GLU A 59 15.75 -12.15 -17.69
C GLU A 59 16.54 -12.19 -16.38
N TYR A 60 17.80 -11.77 -16.40
CA TYR A 60 18.63 -11.76 -15.19
C TYR A 60 18.12 -10.77 -14.16
N PHE A 61 17.59 -9.61 -14.59
CA PHE A 61 17.04 -8.59 -13.71
C PHE A 61 15.64 -8.96 -13.18
N GLU A 62 14.71 -9.40 -14.02
CA GLU A 62 13.34 -9.77 -13.60
C GLU A 62 13.35 -10.88 -12.55
N ASN A 63 14.24 -11.87 -12.73
CA ASN A 63 14.43 -12.95 -11.76
C ASN A 63 14.97 -12.48 -10.38
N THR A 64 15.26 -11.19 -10.22
CA THR A 64 15.65 -10.58 -8.95
C THR A 64 14.54 -9.88 -8.17
N GLY A 65 13.33 -9.72 -8.74
CA GLY A 65 12.21 -9.04 -8.09
C GLY A 65 12.58 -7.63 -7.61
N LEU A 66 13.17 -6.81 -8.49
CA LEU A 66 13.86 -5.56 -8.11
C LEU A 66 13.10 -4.27 -8.36
N ASP A 67 11.80 -4.35 -8.60
CA ASP A 67 10.96 -3.15 -8.59
C ASP A 67 10.62 -2.78 -7.13
N SER A 68 11.56 -2.10 -6.47
CA SER A 68 11.43 -1.43 -5.17
C SER A 68 11.12 -2.32 -3.94
N GLU A 69 11.30 -3.63 -4.05
CA GLU A 69 10.73 -4.54 -3.06
C GLU A 69 11.39 -4.53 -1.69
N ASN A 70 10.51 -4.46 -0.69
CA ASN A 70 10.74 -4.46 0.76
C ASN A 70 10.99 -3.09 1.40
N TYR A 71 10.73 -1.97 0.71
CA TYR A 71 10.63 -0.69 1.42
C TYR A 71 9.18 -0.39 1.80
N PHE A 72 8.98 -0.01 3.05
CA PHE A 72 7.79 0.68 3.51
C PHE A 72 7.99 2.17 3.26
N PHE A 73 7.11 2.76 2.44
CA PHE A 73 7.08 4.20 2.24
C PHE A 73 5.99 4.78 3.14
N ILE A 74 6.43 5.54 4.15
CA ILE A 74 5.59 6.00 5.25
C ILE A 74 5.61 7.53 5.27
N SER A 75 4.44 8.15 5.33
CA SER A 75 4.25 9.60 5.41
C SER A 75 3.17 9.98 6.44
N PRO A 76 3.09 11.26 6.85
CA PRO A 76 2.00 11.76 7.70
C PRO A 76 0.58 11.56 7.14
N SER A 77 0.43 11.47 5.81
CA SER A 77 -0.84 11.27 5.11
C SER A 77 -1.21 9.79 4.93
N GLY A 78 -0.27 8.86 5.11
CA GLY A 78 -0.53 7.44 4.97
C GLY A 78 0.75 6.61 4.85
N TRP A 79 0.60 5.35 4.48
CA TRP A 79 1.75 4.51 4.16
C TRP A 79 1.39 3.54 3.04
N GLY A 80 2.39 3.15 2.26
CA GLY A 80 2.28 2.16 1.21
C GLY A 80 3.46 1.19 1.27
N THR A 81 3.31 0.06 0.61
CA THR A 81 4.36 -0.94 0.46
C THR A 81 4.66 -1.14 -1.01
N SER A 82 5.93 -1.14 -1.36
CA SER A 82 6.40 -1.76 -2.59
C SER A 82 6.75 -3.23 -2.31
N SER A 83 5.88 -4.15 -2.69
CA SER A 83 6.16 -5.58 -2.66
C SER A 83 5.57 -6.22 -3.91
N SER A 84 6.36 -6.99 -4.67
CA SER A 84 5.83 -7.82 -5.77
C SER A 84 5.49 -9.23 -5.32
N GLY A 85 5.63 -9.54 -4.02
CA GLY A 85 5.38 -10.87 -3.47
C GLY A 85 6.46 -11.90 -3.79
N GLN A 86 7.59 -11.53 -4.42
CA GLN A 86 8.73 -12.42 -4.63
C GLN A 86 9.95 -11.97 -3.81
N THR A 87 10.16 -12.61 -2.66
CA THR A 87 11.37 -12.38 -1.85
C THR A 87 12.57 -13.10 -2.48
N VAL A 88 13.37 -12.37 -3.27
CA VAL A 88 14.60 -12.91 -3.86
C VAL A 88 15.79 -12.71 -2.91
N SER A 89 16.60 -13.75 -2.70
CA SER A 89 17.74 -13.71 -1.78
C SER A 89 18.87 -12.80 -2.27
N ALA A 90 19.67 -12.25 -1.34
CA ALA A 90 20.86 -11.46 -1.67
C ALA A 90 21.83 -12.20 -2.62
N LYS A 91 21.98 -13.52 -2.43
CA LYS A 91 22.81 -14.38 -3.28
C LYS A 91 22.32 -14.44 -4.74
N GLN A 92 21.01 -14.43 -4.96
CA GLN A 92 20.44 -14.40 -6.32
C GLN A 92 20.67 -13.04 -6.97
N LYS A 93 20.57 -11.94 -6.21
CA LYS A 93 20.89 -10.58 -6.67
C LYS A 93 22.38 -10.47 -7.06
N GLU A 94 23.28 -10.99 -6.24
CA GLU A 94 24.72 -11.05 -6.55
C GLU A 94 24.99 -11.87 -7.83
N ALA A 95 24.38 -13.06 -7.96
CA ALA A 95 24.53 -13.89 -9.15
C ALA A 95 24.00 -13.21 -10.43
N ALA A 96 22.92 -12.43 -10.34
CA ALA A 96 22.44 -11.63 -11.46
C ALA A 96 23.43 -10.52 -11.83
N ALA A 97 24.04 -9.86 -10.83
CA ALA A 97 25.06 -8.83 -11.04
C ALA A 97 26.28 -9.41 -11.75
N GLU A 98 26.79 -10.55 -11.30
CA GLU A 98 27.92 -11.23 -11.93
C GLU A 98 27.64 -11.56 -13.40
N LYS A 99 26.42 -12.00 -13.74
CA LYS A 99 26.04 -12.30 -15.12
C LYS A 99 25.95 -11.04 -15.99
N LEU A 100 25.42 -9.94 -15.46
CA LEU A 100 25.36 -8.66 -16.16
C LEU A 100 26.78 -8.08 -16.34
N GLU A 101 27.65 -8.19 -15.34
CA GLU A 101 29.08 -7.83 -15.43
C GLU A 101 29.76 -8.62 -16.57
N GLN A 102 29.56 -9.95 -16.63
CA GLN A 102 30.10 -10.78 -17.71
C GLN A 102 29.65 -10.33 -19.10
N LEU A 103 28.39 -9.90 -19.25
CA LEU A 103 27.91 -9.34 -20.51
C LEU A 103 28.60 -8.04 -20.87
N LEU A 104 28.85 -7.16 -19.90
CA LEU A 104 29.60 -5.92 -20.14
C LEU A 104 31.06 -6.19 -20.51
N ASP A 105 31.71 -7.15 -19.84
CA ASP A 105 33.08 -7.55 -20.15
C ASP A 105 33.21 -8.14 -21.56
N GLN A 106 32.22 -8.92 -21.99
CA GLN A 106 32.22 -9.57 -23.30
C GLN A 106 31.95 -8.60 -24.45
N PHE A 107 31.02 -7.64 -24.26
CA PHE A 107 30.50 -6.79 -25.35
C PHE A 107 30.94 -5.32 -25.26
N GLY A 108 31.62 -4.92 -24.17
CA GLY A 108 32.10 -3.56 -23.93
C GLY A 108 30.99 -2.58 -23.56
N SER A 109 31.36 -1.31 -23.31
CA SER A 109 30.45 -0.22 -22.89
C SER A 109 29.84 0.58 -24.05
N GLY A 110 29.40 -0.13 -25.10
CA GLY A 110 28.79 0.47 -26.28
C GLY A 110 27.28 0.71 -26.17
N GLU A 111 26.67 1.19 -27.26
CA GLU A 111 25.21 1.34 -27.38
C GLU A 111 24.46 0.01 -27.19
N MET A 112 25.08 -1.10 -27.60
CA MET A 112 24.52 -2.45 -27.51
C MET A 112 24.28 -2.91 -26.07
N THR A 113 25.04 -2.39 -25.10
CA THR A 113 25.00 -2.82 -23.69
C THR A 113 24.42 -1.75 -22.77
N ALA A 114 23.76 -0.73 -23.32
CA ALA A 114 23.13 0.33 -22.53
C ALA A 114 22.13 -0.26 -21.51
N ASP A 115 21.19 -1.10 -21.94
CA ASP A 115 20.21 -1.75 -21.05
C ASP A 115 20.89 -2.59 -19.96
N VAL A 116 21.91 -3.37 -20.35
CA VAL A 116 22.71 -4.19 -19.42
C VAL A 116 23.33 -3.31 -18.33
N ARG A 117 23.97 -2.19 -18.71
CA ARG A 117 24.57 -1.22 -17.77
C ARG A 117 23.53 -0.62 -16.84
N PHE A 118 22.40 -0.21 -17.39
CA PHE A 118 21.35 0.43 -16.61
C PHE A 118 20.74 -0.53 -15.58
N ARG A 119 20.42 -1.77 -15.98
CA ARG A 119 19.92 -2.82 -15.07
C ARG A 119 20.94 -3.20 -14.02
N LEU A 120 22.21 -3.32 -14.39
CA LEU A 120 23.30 -3.57 -13.43
C LEU A 120 23.42 -2.42 -12.43
N ALA A 121 23.28 -1.17 -12.88
CA ALA A 121 23.30 -0.02 -12.00
C ALA A 121 22.11 -0.02 -11.02
N LYS A 122 20.89 -0.34 -11.49
CA LYS A 122 19.72 -0.53 -10.62
C LYS A 122 19.96 -1.63 -9.59
N LEU A 123 20.54 -2.74 -10.00
CA LEU A 123 20.88 -3.86 -9.12
C LEU A 123 21.91 -3.46 -8.05
N TYR A 124 22.96 -2.73 -8.43
CA TYR A 124 23.90 -2.16 -7.46
C TYR A 124 23.25 -1.14 -6.53
N PHE A 125 22.35 -0.30 -7.05
CA PHE A 125 21.60 0.65 -6.24
C PHE A 125 20.78 -0.10 -5.18
N TRP A 126 19.92 -1.04 -5.58
CA TRP A 126 19.08 -1.77 -4.62
C TRP A 126 19.86 -2.69 -3.68
N THR A 127 21.11 -3.03 -4.00
CA THR A 127 22.04 -3.76 -3.12
C THR A 127 22.98 -2.86 -2.33
N LYS A 128 22.73 -1.54 -2.31
CA LYS A 128 23.51 -0.52 -1.58
C LYS A 128 24.98 -0.41 -2.02
N GLN A 129 25.32 -0.87 -3.21
CA GLN A 129 26.62 -0.68 -3.85
C GLN A 129 26.66 0.68 -4.58
N TRP A 130 26.45 1.75 -3.82
CA TRP A 130 26.16 3.09 -4.32
C TRP A 130 27.17 3.62 -5.34
N ASP A 131 28.47 3.45 -5.06
CA ASP A 131 29.51 4.03 -5.90
C ASP A 131 29.63 3.28 -7.25
N LYS A 132 29.35 1.97 -7.26
CA LYS A 132 29.28 1.20 -8.51
C LYS A 132 28.05 1.58 -9.33
N ALA A 133 26.90 1.76 -8.67
CA ALA A 133 25.68 2.22 -9.33
C ALA A 133 25.89 3.61 -9.95
N GLU A 134 26.48 4.53 -9.19
CA GLU A 134 26.77 5.89 -9.65
C GLU A 134 27.74 5.89 -10.84
N ALA A 135 28.82 5.12 -10.78
CA ALA A 135 29.78 5.01 -11.87
C ALA A 135 29.11 4.56 -13.18
N LEU A 136 28.29 3.50 -13.11
CA LEU A 136 27.56 3.01 -14.28
C LEU A 136 26.53 4.01 -14.80
N LEU A 137 25.78 4.67 -13.92
CA LEU A 137 24.78 5.67 -14.31
C LEU A 137 25.42 6.92 -14.91
N ARG A 138 26.60 7.35 -14.47
CA ARG A 138 27.29 8.51 -15.07
C ARG A 138 27.94 8.18 -16.40
N ASP A 139 28.43 6.95 -16.58
CA ASP A 139 28.96 6.47 -17.87
C ASP A 139 27.85 6.13 -18.89
N PHE A 140 26.61 6.04 -18.43
CA PHE A 140 25.46 5.76 -19.29
C PHE A 140 25.14 6.96 -20.19
N VAL A 141 25.55 6.86 -21.45
CA VAL A 141 25.20 7.79 -22.52
C VAL A 141 23.94 7.29 -23.23
N ILE A 142 22.88 8.08 -23.13
CA ILE A 142 21.63 7.84 -23.86
C ILE A 142 21.92 8.05 -25.35
N SER A 143 21.84 7.00 -26.16
CA SER A 143 21.91 7.17 -27.61
C SER A 143 20.63 7.84 -28.11
N GLU A 144 20.77 8.78 -29.06
CA GLU A 144 19.62 9.35 -29.78
C GLU A 144 18.83 8.19 -30.42
N GLY A 145 17.68 7.86 -29.86
CA GLY A 145 16.79 6.79 -30.35
C GLY A 145 16.47 5.67 -29.36
N SER A 146 17.04 5.63 -28.15
CA SER A 146 16.52 4.74 -27.10
C SER A 146 15.15 5.25 -26.62
N GLU A 147 14.14 4.38 -26.62
CA GLU A 147 12.78 4.73 -26.21
C GLU A 147 12.76 5.42 -24.82
N SER A 148 11.90 6.43 -24.72
CA SER A 148 12.07 7.67 -23.94
C SER A 148 11.84 7.59 -22.42
N ASN A 149 12.09 6.47 -21.74
CA ASN A 149 11.83 6.33 -20.29
C ASN A 149 13.10 6.25 -19.42
N TRP A 150 14.22 5.74 -19.93
CA TRP A 150 15.44 5.55 -19.13
C TRP A 150 16.15 6.85 -18.78
N ALA A 151 15.98 7.90 -19.59
CA ALA A 151 16.57 9.21 -19.31
C ALA A 151 16.07 9.81 -18.00
N GLY A 152 14.75 9.77 -17.81
CA GLY A 152 14.10 10.26 -16.60
C GLY A 152 14.49 9.44 -15.39
N GLU A 153 14.44 8.11 -15.53
CA GLU A 153 14.79 7.18 -14.45
C GLU A 153 16.28 7.28 -14.05
N GLN A 154 17.20 7.33 -15.02
CA GLN A 154 18.63 7.58 -14.77
C GLN A 154 18.84 8.88 -14.00
N LYS A 155 18.20 9.97 -14.43
CA LYS A 155 18.28 11.27 -13.74
C LYS A 155 17.76 11.17 -12.31
N ALA A 156 16.67 10.44 -12.08
CA ALA A 156 16.13 10.21 -10.74
C ALA A 156 17.10 9.41 -9.86
N PHE A 157 17.65 8.29 -10.34
CA PHE A 157 18.66 7.51 -9.60
C PHE A 157 19.90 8.34 -9.28
N LEU A 158 20.42 9.12 -10.23
CA LEU A 158 21.57 10.00 -10.00
C LEU A 158 21.24 11.09 -8.97
N ALA A 159 20.06 11.72 -9.03
CA ALA A 159 19.65 12.71 -8.05
C ALA A 159 19.62 12.12 -6.63
N VAL A 160 19.12 10.89 -6.49
CA VAL A 160 19.11 10.17 -5.21
C VAL A 160 20.54 9.84 -4.75
N LEU A 161 21.42 9.36 -5.62
CA LEU A 161 22.81 9.06 -5.28
C LEU A 161 23.62 10.32 -4.91
N ASP A 162 23.38 11.43 -5.61
CA ASP A 162 24.02 12.73 -5.38
C ASP A 162 23.64 13.32 -4.02
N SER A 163 22.42 13.04 -3.55
CA SER A 163 21.92 13.56 -2.26
C SER A 163 22.72 13.07 -1.04
N ARG A 164 23.46 11.96 -1.18
CA ARG A 164 24.37 11.43 -0.14
C ARG A 164 25.48 12.41 0.22
N TYR A 165 25.83 13.33 -0.69
CA TYR A 165 26.94 14.24 -0.53
C TYR A 165 26.45 15.66 -0.28
N LYS A 166 27.09 16.33 0.69
CA LYS A 166 26.90 17.76 0.87
C LYS A 166 27.59 18.53 -0.26
N ARG A 167 26.85 19.34 -1.00
CA ARG A 167 27.39 20.23 -2.03
C ARG A 167 27.97 21.47 -1.35
N SER A 168 29.27 21.73 -1.53
CA SER A 168 29.94 22.88 -0.91
C SER A 168 29.57 24.23 -1.56
N ASP A 169 29.08 24.17 -2.78
CA ASP A 169 28.75 25.30 -3.67
C ASP A 169 27.25 25.54 -3.80
N SER A 170 26.41 24.80 -3.09
CA SER A 170 24.94 24.94 -3.11
C SER A 170 24.35 24.91 -1.71
N VAL A 171 23.27 25.66 -1.53
CA VAL A 171 22.47 25.65 -0.30
C VAL A 171 21.30 24.67 -0.51
N PRO A 172 21.06 23.70 0.39
CA PRO A 172 19.93 22.80 0.27
C PRO A 172 18.61 23.57 0.32
N SER A 173 17.63 23.19 -0.50
CA SER A 173 16.24 23.64 -0.37
C SER A 173 15.61 23.08 0.90
N VAL A 174 15.96 21.84 1.27
CA VAL A 174 15.49 21.14 2.47
C VAL A 174 16.64 20.35 3.08
N GLU A 175 16.77 20.39 4.39
CA GLU A 175 17.69 19.55 5.17
C GLU A 175 16.98 19.04 6.43
N GLY A 176 17.26 17.79 6.81
CA GLY A 176 16.61 17.15 7.94
C GLY A 176 17.33 15.90 8.39
N VAL A 177 17.00 15.41 9.59
CA VAL A 177 17.52 14.15 10.11
C VAL A 177 16.39 13.14 10.25
N LEU A 178 16.61 11.94 9.71
CA LEU A 178 15.74 10.79 9.92
C LEU A 178 16.24 10.00 11.13
N ARG A 179 15.35 9.78 12.10
CA ARG A 179 15.66 9.02 13.32
C ARG A 179 14.66 7.90 13.58
N ILE A 180 15.16 6.78 14.09
CA ILE A 180 14.35 5.69 14.65
C ILE A 180 14.79 5.48 16.10
N GLY A 181 13.85 5.64 17.05
CA GLY A 181 14.14 5.56 18.48
C GLY A 181 15.21 6.56 18.94
N GLY A 182 15.20 7.77 18.34
CA GLY A 182 16.17 8.83 18.62
C GLY A 182 17.56 8.62 18.00
N LYS A 183 17.79 7.54 17.25
CA LYS A 183 19.07 7.27 16.58
C LYS A 183 19.00 7.65 15.10
N PRO A 184 20.02 8.32 14.55
CA PRO A 184 20.07 8.60 13.12
C PRO A 184 20.10 7.30 12.30
N VAL A 185 19.45 7.31 11.15
CA VAL A 185 19.34 6.14 10.26
C VAL A 185 20.04 6.43 8.94
N PRO A 186 21.18 5.79 8.65
CA PRO A 186 21.85 5.91 7.36
C PRO A 186 21.19 5.03 6.29
N ASP A 187 21.46 5.34 5.02
CA ASP A 187 21.05 4.55 3.85
C ASP A 187 19.53 4.28 3.79
N ALA A 188 18.74 5.19 4.34
CA ALA A 188 17.28 5.21 4.26
C ALA A 188 16.84 6.27 3.26
N PHE A 189 15.71 6.01 2.59
CA PHE A 189 15.14 6.94 1.63
C PHE A 189 14.26 7.98 2.32
N VAL A 190 14.28 9.20 1.81
CA VAL A 190 13.33 10.26 2.14
C VAL A 190 12.74 10.75 0.84
N PHE A 191 11.41 10.91 0.79
CA PHE A 191 10.71 11.42 -0.39
C PHE A 191 9.84 12.61 -0.03
N LEU A 192 9.64 13.51 -0.98
CA LEU A 192 8.80 14.69 -0.81
C LEU A 192 7.58 14.65 -1.71
N HIS A 193 6.40 14.82 -1.13
CA HIS A 193 5.13 14.93 -1.85
C HIS A 193 4.61 16.36 -1.75
N GLU A 194 4.11 16.92 -2.85
CA GLU A 194 3.48 18.24 -2.82
C GLU A 194 2.15 18.17 -2.05
N ALA A 195 2.03 18.99 -1.01
CA ALA A 195 0.92 18.92 -0.06
C ALA A 195 -0.46 19.15 -0.69
N ASP A 196 -0.51 19.93 -1.78
CA ASP A 196 -1.76 20.30 -2.46
C ASP A 196 -2.05 19.41 -3.68
N SER A 197 -1.23 18.37 -3.92
CA SER A 197 -1.45 17.37 -4.97
C SER A 197 -2.47 16.32 -4.54
N SER A 198 -3.44 16.02 -5.41
CA SER A 198 -4.47 15.01 -5.16
C SER A 198 -4.04 13.57 -5.50
N GLY A 199 -2.84 13.37 -6.05
CA GLY A 199 -2.31 12.07 -6.45
C GLY A 199 -1.31 11.50 -5.44
N TYR A 200 -1.55 10.27 -4.97
CA TYR A 200 -0.58 9.48 -4.22
C TYR A 200 -0.12 8.28 -5.05
N HIS A 201 1.19 8.14 -5.22
CA HIS A 201 1.83 7.01 -5.87
C HIS A 201 2.48 6.14 -4.79
N SER A 202 1.99 4.91 -4.64
CA SER A 202 2.47 3.95 -3.63
C SER A 202 3.93 3.54 -3.83
N GLN A 203 4.47 3.75 -5.03
CA GLN A 203 5.89 3.64 -5.36
C GLN A 203 6.42 5.05 -5.64
N PRO A 204 7.05 5.72 -4.67
CA PRO A 204 7.46 7.12 -4.81
C PRO A 204 8.67 7.30 -5.75
N PHE A 205 9.33 6.21 -6.15
CA PHE A 205 10.49 6.27 -7.01
C PHE A 205 10.09 6.75 -8.42
N ASN A 206 10.83 7.70 -9.00
CA ASN A 206 10.52 8.42 -10.25
C ASN A 206 9.29 9.33 -10.24
N GLU A 207 8.38 9.17 -9.28
CA GLU A 207 7.18 10.01 -9.14
C GLU A 207 7.42 11.23 -8.26
N TYR A 208 8.29 11.09 -7.25
CA TYR A 208 8.59 12.13 -6.27
C TYR A 208 10.10 12.41 -6.15
N PRO A 209 10.50 13.65 -5.81
CA PRO A 209 11.85 13.92 -5.37
C PRO A 209 12.23 13.00 -4.21
N MET A 210 13.39 12.36 -4.31
CA MET A 210 13.88 11.42 -3.30
C MET A 210 15.36 11.66 -2.98
N ALA A 211 15.74 11.38 -1.73
CA ALA A 211 17.09 11.49 -1.21
C ALA A 211 17.45 10.25 -0.39
N ILE A 212 18.75 9.99 -0.23
CA ILE A 212 19.31 9.01 0.71
C ILE A 212 19.93 9.76 1.88
N THR A 213 19.70 9.25 3.08
CA THR A 213 20.32 9.72 4.32
C THR A 213 21.80 9.33 4.40
N ASP A 214 22.64 10.27 4.84
CA ASP A 214 24.07 10.03 5.08
C ASP A 214 24.34 9.22 6.37
N ALA A 215 25.63 9.04 6.72
CA ALA A 215 26.06 8.29 7.92
C ALA A 215 25.47 8.85 9.23
N GLU A 216 25.16 10.14 9.26
CA GLU A 216 24.55 10.85 10.37
C GLU A 216 23.01 10.91 10.27
N GLY A 217 22.41 10.20 9.31
CA GLY A 217 20.96 10.16 9.08
C GLY A 217 20.41 11.44 8.45
N THR A 218 21.28 12.32 7.94
CA THR A 218 20.88 13.60 7.37
C THR A 218 20.51 13.41 5.91
N TYR A 219 19.34 13.91 5.51
CA TYR A 219 18.92 13.97 4.11
C TYR A 219 18.93 15.41 3.62
N ARG A 220 19.15 15.59 2.31
CA ARG A 220 19.24 16.90 1.67
C ARG A 220 18.58 16.88 0.31
N PHE A 221 17.79 17.91 0.03
CA PHE A 221 17.26 18.18 -1.29
C PHE A 221 17.80 19.51 -1.78
N TYR A 222 18.17 19.56 -3.06
CA TYR A 222 18.65 20.76 -3.74
C TYR A 222 17.72 21.07 -4.89
N ASP A 223 17.66 22.35 -5.26
CA ASP A 223 16.99 22.81 -6.48
C ASP A 223 15.51 22.39 -6.55
N LEU A 224 14.83 22.32 -5.40
CA LEU A 224 13.38 22.11 -5.35
C LEU A 224 12.64 23.39 -5.69
N GLU A 225 11.55 23.25 -6.44
CA GLU A 225 10.63 24.35 -6.72
C GLU A 225 9.99 24.87 -5.42
N PRO A 226 9.78 26.19 -5.29
CA PRO A 226 9.04 26.75 -4.15
C PRO A 226 7.62 26.21 -4.07
N ASN A 227 7.32 25.44 -3.03
CA ASN A 227 6.00 24.87 -2.78
C ASN A 227 5.86 24.41 -1.31
N ARG A 228 4.69 23.90 -0.94
CA ARG A 228 4.46 23.18 0.31
C ARG A 228 4.61 21.69 0.08
N TYR A 229 5.43 21.06 0.92
CA TYR A 229 5.74 19.64 0.83
C TYR A 229 5.40 18.91 2.12
N GLU A 230 5.07 17.64 1.99
CA GLU A 230 5.09 16.64 3.04
C GLU A 230 6.31 15.73 2.82
N ALA A 231 7.00 15.34 3.90
CA ALA A 231 8.09 14.39 3.81
C ALA A 231 7.66 13.02 4.34
N GLY A 232 8.06 11.98 3.63
CA GLY A 232 7.95 10.59 4.07
C GLY A 232 9.31 9.87 4.01
N ALA A 233 9.37 8.69 4.62
CA ALA A 233 10.56 7.86 4.65
C ALA A 233 10.32 6.50 3.99
N GLY A 234 11.29 6.02 3.23
CA GLY A 234 11.37 4.65 2.73
C GLY A 234 12.31 3.83 3.61
N LEU A 235 11.78 2.84 4.32
CA LEU A 235 12.51 2.03 5.30
C LEU A 235 12.30 0.53 5.07
N LEU A 236 13.33 -0.27 5.35
CA LEU A 236 13.19 -1.73 5.36
C LEU A 236 12.37 -2.21 6.58
N PRO A 237 11.62 -3.33 6.49
CA PRO A 237 10.87 -3.89 7.60
C PRO A 237 11.70 -4.06 8.87
N GLU A 238 12.94 -4.52 8.75
CA GLU A 238 13.83 -4.76 9.89
C GLU A 238 14.28 -3.46 10.56
N GLN A 239 14.34 -2.35 9.81
CA GLN A 239 14.70 -1.04 10.35
C GLN A 239 13.54 -0.44 11.17
N ILE A 240 12.29 -0.68 10.75
CA ILE A 240 11.11 -0.02 11.33
C ILE A 240 10.29 -0.91 12.28
N ALA A 241 10.60 -2.20 12.38
CA ALA A 241 9.92 -3.11 13.28
C ALA A 241 9.88 -2.58 14.74
N GLY A 242 8.68 -2.41 15.29
CA GLY A 242 8.48 -1.88 16.64
C GLY A 242 8.48 -0.35 16.75
N TYR A 243 8.47 0.38 15.63
CA TYR A 243 8.44 1.85 15.61
C TYR A 243 7.31 2.38 14.72
N VAL A 244 6.90 3.62 14.97
CA VAL A 244 5.85 4.34 14.23
C VAL A 244 6.22 5.81 14.07
N LEU A 245 5.81 6.42 12.97
CA LEU A 245 6.02 7.83 12.66
C LEU A 245 5.30 8.70 13.69
N ALA A 246 6.05 9.57 14.37
CA ALA A 246 5.48 10.54 15.29
C ALA A 246 4.81 11.69 14.53
N GLU A 247 3.73 12.24 15.08
CA GLU A 247 3.07 13.40 14.48
C GLU A 247 3.87 14.68 14.71
N GLN A 248 4.33 15.27 13.62
CA GLN A 248 5.05 16.54 13.60
C GLN A 248 4.11 17.73 13.85
N PRO A 249 4.60 18.92 14.28
CA PRO A 249 3.75 20.07 14.59
C PRO A 249 2.96 20.56 13.38
N SER A 250 3.54 20.34 12.21
CA SER A 250 2.91 20.51 10.91
C SER A 250 3.22 19.28 10.08
N LYS A 251 2.21 18.76 9.37
CA LYS A 251 2.39 17.70 8.38
C LYS A 251 3.17 18.17 7.16
N THR A 252 3.21 19.48 6.93
CA THR A 252 3.83 20.08 5.76
C THR A 252 4.80 21.20 6.14
N PHE A 253 5.74 21.48 5.27
CA PHE A 253 6.68 22.59 5.39
C PHE A 253 6.78 23.33 4.04
N GLU A 254 7.23 24.58 4.09
CA GLU A 254 7.31 25.44 2.91
C GLU A 254 8.75 25.56 2.44
N VAL A 255 8.97 25.29 1.16
CA VAL A 255 10.22 25.54 0.44
C VAL A 255 10.14 26.91 -0.22
N ARG A 256 11.17 27.73 -0.03
CA ARG A 256 11.29 29.05 -0.67
C ARG A 256 12.68 29.23 -1.27
N ASP A 257 12.74 29.98 -2.36
CA ASP A 257 13.98 30.28 -3.07
C ASP A 257 15.06 30.84 -2.14
N GLY A 258 16.26 30.25 -2.23
CA GLY A 258 17.45 30.72 -1.51
C GLY A 258 17.43 30.49 -0.01
N THR A 259 16.49 29.71 0.53
CA THR A 259 16.42 29.34 1.94
C THR A 259 16.37 27.84 2.14
N THR A 260 16.94 27.34 3.24
CA THR A 260 16.84 25.94 3.63
C THR A 260 15.69 25.75 4.61
N ALA A 261 14.67 24.98 4.21
CA ALA A 261 13.68 24.49 5.14
C ALA A 261 14.27 23.35 6.00
N SER A 262 14.01 23.37 7.31
CA SER A 262 14.40 22.30 8.23
C SER A 262 13.19 21.44 8.57
N HIS A 263 13.30 20.14 8.40
CA HIS A 263 12.23 19.20 8.72
C HIS A 263 12.85 17.87 9.18
N ASP A 264 12.58 17.43 10.40
CA ASP A 264 13.07 16.14 10.89
C ASP A 264 11.97 15.09 10.76
N ILE A 265 12.37 13.83 10.58
CA ILE A 265 11.45 12.69 10.53
C ILE A 265 11.83 11.76 11.68
N ASP A 266 10.95 11.65 12.67
CA ASP A 266 11.19 10.84 13.86
C ASP A 266 10.19 9.70 13.94
N PHE A 267 10.73 8.49 14.06
CA PHE A 267 9.99 7.29 14.39
C PHE A 267 10.19 6.94 15.86
N GLN A 268 9.07 6.77 16.56
CA GLN A 268 9.02 6.53 17.99
C GLN A 268 8.68 5.06 18.29
N PRO A 269 9.16 4.51 19.42
CA PRO A 269 8.80 3.15 19.82
C PRO A 269 7.29 2.98 19.91
N GLN A 270 6.79 1.82 19.45
CA GLN A 270 5.38 1.45 19.56
C GLN A 270 4.95 1.30 21.01
N ILE A 271 3.68 1.58 21.25
CA ILE A 271 3.06 1.32 22.55
C ILE A 271 2.90 -0.18 22.72
N LYS A 272 3.36 -0.71 23.86
CA LYS A 272 3.20 -2.14 24.17
C LYS A 272 1.81 -2.42 24.72
N VAL A 273 1.08 -3.28 24.00
CA VAL A 273 -0.23 -3.79 24.41
C VAL A 273 -0.09 -4.97 25.38
N LEU A 274 -1.00 -5.06 26.35
CA LEU A 274 -1.00 -6.10 27.39
C LEU A 274 -2.23 -7.01 27.33
N ALA A 275 -3.41 -6.47 27.02
CA ALA A 275 -4.64 -7.26 26.85
C ALA A 275 -5.70 -6.47 26.05
N PRO A 276 -6.54 -7.11 25.22
CA PRO A 276 -6.49 -8.52 24.88
C PRO A 276 -5.25 -8.86 24.05
N THR A 277 -4.75 -10.09 24.24
CA THR A 277 -3.59 -10.65 23.56
C THR A 277 -4.00 -11.42 22.31
N ARG A 278 -3.01 -11.85 21.54
CA ARG A 278 -3.23 -12.59 20.30
C ARG A 278 -3.94 -13.92 20.59
N HIS A 279 -4.99 -14.19 19.80
CA HIS A 279 -5.89 -15.34 19.87
C HIS A 279 -6.64 -15.49 21.20
N GLU A 280 -6.74 -14.41 21.98
CA GLU A 280 -7.57 -14.43 23.19
C GLU A 280 -9.06 -14.51 22.82
N LEU A 281 -9.79 -15.38 23.51
CA LEU A 281 -11.25 -15.48 23.43
C LEU A 281 -11.82 -14.67 24.60
N ILE A 282 -12.62 -13.66 24.28
CA ILE A 282 -13.27 -12.80 25.26
C ILE A 282 -14.69 -13.33 25.51
N GLU A 283 -14.96 -13.65 26.76
CA GLU A 283 -16.25 -14.13 27.26
C GLU A 283 -16.92 -13.05 28.13
N GLY A 284 -18.25 -13.08 28.19
CA GLY A 284 -19.06 -12.12 28.95
C GLY A 284 -19.47 -10.88 28.15
N GLU A 285 -19.96 -9.86 28.87
CA GLU A 285 -20.60 -8.67 28.30
C GLU A 285 -19.65 -7.46 28.22
N GLU A 286 -18.42 -7.57 28.71
CA GLU A 286 -17.44 -6.47 28.72
C GLU A 286 -16.05 -6.95 28.31
N ILE A 287 -15.32 -6.06 27.64
CA ILE A 287 -13.90 -6.25 27.31
C ILE A 287 -13.08 -5.16 28.00
N THR A 288 -11.91 -5.53 28.52
CA THR A 288 -10.97 -4.59 29.12
C THR A 288 -9.65 -4.58 28.37
N PHE A 289 -9.31 -3.41 27.82
CA PHE A 289 -8.06 -3.12 27.15
C PHE A 289 -7.02 -2.62 28.14
N ARG A 290 -5.78 -3.08 28.03
CA ARG A 290 -4.63 -2.68 28.86
C ARG A 290 -3.38 -2.52 28.02
N TRP A 291 -2.60 -1.48 28.31
CA TRP A 291 -1.33 -1.19 27.65
C TRP A 291 -0.30 -0.66 28.66
N GLU A 292 0.96 -0.56 28.27
CA GLU A 292 1.98 0.13 29.09
C GLU A 292 1.85 1.66 28.91
N PRO A 293 1.92 2.45 30.01
CA PRO A 293 1.97 3.90 29.89
C PRO A 293 3.11 4.35 28.98
N TYR A 294 2.81 5.31 28.12
CA TYR A 294 3.75 5.93 27.20
C TYR A 294 4.25 7.26 27.76
N GLU A 295 5.57 7.47 27.74
CA GLU A 295 6.19 8.70 28.25
C GLU A 295 5.70 9.93 27.48
N GLY A 296 5.35 11.00 28.21
CA GLY A 296 4.84 12.24 27.63
C GLY A 296 3.36 12.23 27.23
N ALA A 297 2.68 11.07 27.27
CA ALA A 297 1.27 10.99 26.92
C ALA A 297 0.39 11.65 28.00
N ALA A 298 -0.46 12.59 27.57
CA ALA A 298 -1.52 13.17 28.39
C ALA A 298 -2.77 12.30 28.35
N TYR A 299 -3.07 11.67 27.21
CA TYR A 299 -4.20 10.76 27.07
C TYR A 299 -4.00 9.74 25.93
N TYR A 300 -4.90 8.76 25.89
CA TYR A 300 -4.96 7.71 24.88
C TYR A 300 -6.32 7.66 24.18
N LYS A 301 -6.31 7.18 22.93
CA LYS A 301 -7.52 6.79 22.18
C LYS A 301 -7.37 5.37 21.66
N LEU A 302 -8.47 4.63 21.63
CA LEU A 302 -8.48 3.23 21.21
C LEU A 302 -9.26 3.06 19.90
N SER A 303 -8.75 2.17 19.07
CA SER A 303 -9.35 1.77 17.80
C SER A 303 -9.39 0.26 17.68
N VAL A 304 -10.35 -0.24 16.91
CA VAL A 304 -10.44 -1.65 16.52
C VAL A 304 -10.49 -1.74 15.00
N THR A 305 -9.82 -2.74 14.46
CA THR A 305 -9.87 -3.11 13.06
C THR A 305 -10.64 -4.41 12.92
N THR A 306 -11.72 -4.37 12.15
CA THR A 306 -12.46 -5.57 11.76
C THR A 306 -11.81 -6.13 10.48
N PRO A 307 -11.20 -7.32 10.51
CA PRO A 307 -10.56 -7.93 9.36
C PRO A 307 -11.60 -8.44 8.37
N PHE A 308 -11.30 -8.33 7.08
CA PHE A 308 -12.02 -8.98 5.99
C PHE A 308 -11.25 -10.21 5.55
N ARG A 309 -11.98 -11.29 5.23
CA ARG A 309 -11.42 -12.51 4.67
C ARG A 309 -11.94 -12.74 3.26
N ASP A 310 -11.06 -13.23 2.39
CA ASP A 310 -11.46 -13.71 1.07
C ASP A 310 -12.23 -15.04 1.18
N GLU A 311 -12.72 -15.54 0.03
CA GLU A 311 -13.42 -16.82 -0.07
C GLU A 311 -12.60 -18.04 0.41
N ASN A 312 -11.27 -17.91 0.46
CA ASN A 312 -10.35 -18.93 0.94
C ASN A 312 -9.98 -18.75 2.43
N GLY A 313 -10.60 -17.79 3.11
CA GLY A 313 -10.35 -17.47 4.51
C GLY A 313 -9.07 -16.68 4.77
N LYS A 314 -8.37 -16.19 3.75
CA LYS A 314 -7.17 -15.36 3.90
C LYS A 314 -7.54 -13.91 4.16
N TYR A 315 -6.70 -13.18 4.89
CA TYR A 315 -6.89 -11.76 5.14
C TYR A 315 -6.87 -10.98 3.82
N ALA A 316 -7.95 -10.26 3.53
CA ALA A 316 -8.12 -9.46 2.31
C ALA A 316 -8.06 -7.94 2.60
N GLY A 317 -8.16 -7.55 3.86
CA GLY A 317 -8.19 -6.15 4.27
C GLY A 317 -8.83 -6.00 5.65
N GLY A 318 -9.18 -4.77 6.01
CA GLY A 318 -9.95 -4.52 7.23
C GLY A 318 -10.31 -3.06 7.36
N VAL A 319 -11.32 -2.77 8.20
CA VAL A 319 -11.74 -1.40 8.50
C VAL A 319 -11.43 -1.08 9.94
N THR A 320 -10.67 0.00 10.14
CA THR A 320 -10.33 0.52 11.46
C THR A 320 -11.32 1.57 11.89
N THR A 321 -11.85 1.46 13.10
CA THR A 321 -12.80 2.41 13.68
C THR A 321 -12.38 2.75 15.11
N GLN A 322 -12.42 4.03 15.45
CA GLN A 322 -12.19 4.47 16.82
C GLN A 322 -13.34 4.00 17.72
N LEU A 323 -13.03 3.34 18.84
CA LEU A 323 -14.04 2.76 19.73
C LEU A 323 -14.94 3.84 20.35
N SER A 324 -14.35 4.96 20.77
CA SER A 324 -15.08 6.14 21.25
C SER A 324 -14.22 7.41 21.18
N ASP A 325 -14.86 8.58 21.26
CA ASP A 325 -14.16 9.88 21.34
C ASP A 325 -13.54 10.17 22.72
N ARG A 326 -13.71 9.25 23.67
CA ARG A 326 -13.20 9.39 25.03
C ARG A 326 -11.66 9.43 25.03
N LYS A 327 -11.13 10.39 25.77
CA LYS A 327 -9.71 10.48 26.11
C LYS A 327 -9.47 9.71 27.41
N TYR A 328 -8.57 8.74 27.38
CA TYR A 328 -8.19 7.96 28.56
C TYR A 328 -6.89 8.48 29.15
N GLU A 329 -6.89 8.91 30.41
CA GLU A 329 -5.66 9.34 31.11
C GLU A 329 -4.95 8.16 31.79
N THR A 330 -5.61 7.01 31.88
CA THR A 330 -5.10 5.78 32.49
C THR A 330 -4.84 4.71 31.44
N PRO A 331 -3.89 3.78 31.67
CA PRO A 331 -3.51 2.73 30.72
C PRO A 331 -4.51 1.55 30.64
N THR A 332 -5.79 1.84 30.89
CA THR A 332 -6.86 0.84 30.91
C THR A 332 -8.16 1.47 30.41
N ALA A 333 -8.94 0.70 29.64
CA ALA A 333 -10.25 1.10 29.16
C ALA A 333 -11.17 -0.13 29.09
N SER A 334 -12.44 0.02 29.47
CA SER A 334 -13.43 -1.06 29.41
C SER A 334 -14.62 -0.64 28.55
N TYR A 335 -15.12 -1.57 27.75
CA TYR A 335 -16.22 -1.38 26.81
C TYR A 335 -17.21 -2.53 26.91
N SER A 336 -18.50 -2.23 26.78
CA SER A 336 -19.54 -3.24 26.68
C SER A 336 -19.56 -3.86 25.29
N ILE A 337 -19.71 -5.18 25.24
CA ILE A 337 -19.87 -5.99 24.03
C ILE A 337 -21.35 -5.96 23.64
N GLY A 338 -21.64 -5.74 22.35
CA GLY A 338 -23.03 -5.62 21.88
C GLY A 338 -23.74 -4.36 22.38
N GLY A 339 -22.97 -3.33 22.79
CA GLY A 339 -23.48 -2.02 23.15
C GLY A 339 -24.20 -1.30 21.98
N PRO A 340 -24.89 -0.19 22.26
CA PRO A 340 -25.69 0.50 21.26
C PRO A 340 -24.85 0.95 20.05
N VAL A 341 -25.36 0.68 18.86
CA VAL A 341 -24.75 1.07 17.59
C VAL A 341 -24.91 2.58 17.40
N GLU A 342 -23.83 3.35 17.62
CA GLU A 342 -23.81 4.79 17.38
C GLU A 342 -24.04 5.08 15.88
N TYR A 343 -24.92 6.05 15.59
CA TYR A 343 -25.21 6.47 14.21
C TYR A 343 -24.16 7.49 13.78
N ASN A 344 -23.21 7.08 12.93
CA ASN A 344 -22.15 7.98 12.46
C ASN A 344 -22.39 8.60 11.07
N GLY A 345 -23.58 8.43 10.48
CA GLY A 345 -23.99 9.13 9.25
C GLY A 345 -23.15 8.90 7.99
N SER A 346 -22.09 8.10 8.06
CA SER A 346 -21.33 7.62 6.92
C SER A 346 -22.07 6.48 6.24
N SER A 347 -22.13 6.50 4.91
CA SER A 347 -22.67 5.39 4.12
C SER A 347 -21.76 4.17 4.27
N ASP A 348 -22.11 3.29 5.20
CA ASP A 348 -21.48 2.00 5.48
C ASP A 348 -21.74 0.95 4.37
N LYS A 349 -21.97 1.40 3.13
CA LYS A 349 -22.45 0.61 2.01
C LYS A 349 -21.50 0.76 0.83
N SER A 350 -20.83 -0.32 0.46
CA SER A 350 -20.01 -0.41 -0.75
C SER A 350 -20.66 -1.29 -1.80
N TYR A 351 -20.28 -1.07 -3.06
CA TYR A 351 -20.77 -1.81 -4.21
C TYR A 351 -19.60 -2.46 -4.92
N GLU A 352 -19.71 -3.75 -5.17
CA GLU A 352 -18.78 -4.46 -6.03
C GLU A 352 -19.12 -4.22 -7.51
N GLN A 353 -18.19 -4.55 -8.41
CA GLN A 353 -18.40 -4.38 -9.86
C GLN A 353 -19.57 -5.23 -10.39
N ASP A 354 -19.88 -6.35 -9.72
CA ASP A 354 -21.01 -7.22 -10.05
C ASP A 354 -22.37 -6.69 -9.54
N GLY A 355 -22.36 -5.56 -8.83
CA GLY A 355 -23.55 -4.93 -8.26
C GLY A 355 -23.94 -5.46 -6.88
N SER A 356 -23.21 -6.41 -6.31
CA SER A 356 -23.42 -6.85 -4.93
C SER A 356 -23.11 -5.73 -3.94
N VAL A 357 -23.84 -5.74 -2.83
CA VAL A 357 -23.71 -4.75 -1.75
C VAL A 357 -22.98 -5.38 -0.58
N ILE A 358 -22.01 -4.66 -0.04
CA ILE A 358 -21.38 -5.01 1.24
C ILE A 358 -21.72 -3.90 2.23
N LEU A 359 -22.32 -4.29 3.35
CA LEU A 359 -22.59 -3.41 4.48
C LEU A 359 -21.52 -3.62 5.54
N LEU A 360 -20.99 -2.53 6.09
CA LEU A 360 -19.99 -2.60 7.13
C LEU A 360 -20.57 -3.23 8.40
N THR A 361 -20.05 -4.38 8.80
CA THR A 361 -20.53 -5.14 9.97
C THR A 361 -20.58 -4.29 11.24
N SER A 362 -19.60 -3.41 11.46
CA SER A 362 -19.58 -2.54 12.64
C SER A 362 -20.70 -1.49 12.65
N GLY A 363 -21.21 -1.09 11.48
CA GLY A 363 -22.39 -0.21 11.34
C GLY A 363 -23.71 -0.93 11.58
N LEU A 364 -23.73 -2.26 11.47
CA LEU A 364 -24.91 -3.10 11.73
C LEU A 364 -24.93 -3.66 13.15
N LEU A 365 -23.84 -4.31 13.57
CA LEU A 365 -23.77 -5.06 14.84
C LEU A 365 -23.08 -4.28 15.96
N GLY A 366 -22.47 -3.13 15.64
CA GLY A 366 -21.66 -2.34 16.56
C GLY A 366 -20.16 -2.64 16.45
N LYS A 367 -19.34 -1.73 17.00
CA LYS A 367 -17.86 -1.80 16.89
C LYS A 367 -17.26 -3.01 17.62
N LEU A 368 -17.96 -3.55 18.61
CA LEU A 368 -17.63 -4.78 19.34
C LEU A 368 -18.91 -5.61 19.47
N HIS A 369 -18.93 -6.80 18.90
CA HIS A 369 -20.13 -7.64 18.85
C HIS A 369 -19.79 -9.13 19.07
N PRO A 370 -20.74 -9.92 19.61
CA PRO A 370 -20.61 -11.36 19.77
C PRO A 370 -20.24 -12.06 18.45
N GLY A 371 -19.35 -13.04 18.51
CA GLY A 371 -18.83 -13.78 17.36
C GLY A 371 -17.85 -13.00 16.48
N GLY A 372 -17.58 -11.72 16.79
CA GLY A 372 -16.66 -10.88 16.03
C GLY A 372 -15.18 -11.22 16.25
N GLU A 373 -14.38 -11.01 15.21
CA GLU A 373 -12.92 -11.07 15.23
C GLU A 373 -12.37 -9.65 15.05
N PHE A 374 -11.40 -9.24 15.87
CA PHE A 374 -10.91 -7.86 15.88
C PHE A 374 -9.41 -7.81 16.13
N ILE A 375 -8.76 -6.84 15.51
CA ILE A 375 -7.45 -6.34 15.94
C ILE A 375 -7.71 -5.03 16.70
N TRP A 376 -6.90 -4.71 17.70
CA TRP A 376 -7.01 -3.41 18.36
C TRP A 376 -5.69 -2.66 18.40
N SER A 377 -5.81 -1.34 18.53
CA SER A 377 -4.69 -0.46 18.75
C SER A 377 -5.03 0.67 19.72
N VAL A 378 -3.98 1.21 20.31
CA VAL A 378 -4.04 2.40 21.15
C VAL A 378 -3.07 3.43 20.59
N ASP A 379 -3.51 4.69 20.57
CA ASP A 379 -2.72 5.85 20.19
C ASP A 379 -2.48 6.72 21.43
N ALA A 380 -1.23 7.16 21.63
CA ALA A 380 -0.84 8.08 22.69
C ALA A 380 -0.80 9.51 22.16
N TYR A 381 -1.33 10.46 22.93
CA TYR A 381 -1.36 11.87 22.57
C TYR A 381 -0.77 12.73 23.67
N ASP A 382 -0.11 13.81 23.29
CA ASP A 382 0.30 14.86 24.22
C ASP A 382 -0.88 15.77 24.65
N ALA A 383 -0.60 16.77 25.48
CA ALA A 383 -1.59 17.71 25.99
C ALA A 383 -2.19 18.62 24.90
N ASP A 384 -1.44 18.86 23.81
CA ASP A 384 -1.87 19.66 22.66
C ASP A 384 -2.68 18.83 21.65
N GLY A 385 -2.80 17.52 21.90
CA GLY A 385 -3.59 16.59 21.12
C GLY A 385 -2.85 16.01 19.91
N ARG A 386 -1.52 16.07 19.91
CA ARG A 386 -0.67 15.51 18.85
C ARG A 386 -0.31 14.07 19.17
N LYS A 387 -0.35 13.20 18.15
CA LYS A 387 -0.05 11.78 18.32
C LYS A 387 1.45 11.57 18.52
N LEU A 388 1.80 11.04 19.69
CA LEU A 388 3.18 10.70 20.06
C LEU A 388 3.60 9.34 19.50
N SER A 389 2.71 8.35 19.60
CA SER A 389 2.97 6.97 19.17
C SER A 389 1.65 6.19 19.02
N SER A 390 1.76 4.95 18.56
CA SER A 390 0.70 3.98 18.34
C SER A 390 1.18 2.59 18.69
N SER A 391 0.28 1.70 19.09
CA SER A 391 0.52 0.26 19.05
C SER A 391 0.21 -0.36 17.69
N ALA A 392 -0.43 0.37 16.77
CA ALA A 392 -0.63 -0.10 15.41
C ALA A 392 0.71 -0.04 14.67
N GLY A 393 1.19 -1.19 14.20
CA GLY A 393 2.38 -1.25 13.35
C GLY A 393 2.07 -1.21 11.86
N TYR A 394 3.13 -1.17 11.04
CA TYR A 394 3.07 -1.23 9.59
C TYR A 394 3.03 -2.69 9.10
N TYR A 395 1.95 -3.42 9.40
CA TYR A 395 1.85 -4.85 9.08
C TYR A 395 0.65 -5.11 8.17
N LEU A 396 0.89 -5.67 6.99
CA LEU A 396 -0.18 -6.27 6.17
C LEU A 396 0.14 -7.67 5.61
N ASN A 397 1.31 -8.23 5.89
CA ASN A 397 1.60 -9.61 5.49
C ASN A 397 1.81 -10.52 6.70
N GLU A 398 0.99 -11.56 6.72
CA GLU A 398 0.98 -12.73 7.62
C GLU A 398 0.80 -12.41 9.11
N ASP A 399 -0.40 -12.71 9.62
CA ASP A 399 -0.79 -13.25 10.94
C ASP A 399 0.02 -12.96 12.24
N ALA A 400 1.18 -12.32 12.25
CA ALA A 400 2.23 -12.64 13.21
C ALA A 400 2.30 -11.72 14.44
N VAL A 401 1.85 -10.46 14.38
CA VAL A 401 2.18 -9.48 15.44
C VAL A 401 1.00 -8.66 15.95
N ALA A 402 -0.10 -8.55 15.21
CA ALA A 402 -1.27 -7.80 15.66
C ALA A 402 -1.98 -8.52 16.83
N PRO A 403 -2.49 -7.80 17.85
CA PRO A 403 -3.26 -8.38 18.95
C PRO A 403 -4.68 -8.75 18.46
N LEU A 404 -4.75 -9.73 17.55
CA LEU A 404 -5.99 -10.30 17.04
C LEU A 404 -6.69 -11.07 18.15
N PHE A 405 -7.93 -10.74 18.49
CA PHE A 405 -8.74 -11.45 19.47
C PHE A 405 -10.13 -11.76 18.91
N ARG A 406 -10.85 -12.64 19.59
CA ARG A 406 -12.24 -13.01 19.24
C ARG A 406 -13.15 -12.78 20.42
N ILE A 407 -14.39 -12.43 20.13
CA ILE A 407 -15.46 -12.38 21.12
C ILE A 407 -16.29 -13.66 20.98
N SER A 408 -16.65 -14.26 22.11
CA SER A 408 -17.53 -15.43 22.16
C SER A 408 -18.83 -15.21 21.36
N GLU A 409 -19.40 -16.28 20.81
CA GLU A 409 -20.72 -16.25 20.18
C GLU A 409 -21.86 -16.21 21.21
N GLU A 410 -21.55 -16.22 22.51
CA GLU A 410 -22.56 -16.05 23.56
C GLU A 410 -23.27 -14.70 23.40
N GLY A 411 -24.61 -14.73 23.38
CA GLY A 411 -25.44 -13.54 23.11
C GLY A 411 -25.58 -13.17 21.63
N MET A 412 -25.00 -13.95 20.71
CA MET A 412 -25.18 -13.78 19.26
C MET A 412 -26.58 -14.22 18.82
N LEU A 413 -27.30 -13.37 18.10
CA LEU A 413 -28.59 -13.68 17.48
C LEU A 413 -28.39 -14.48 16.19
N GLU A 414 -29.41 -15.24 15.76
CA GLU A 414 -29.34 -15.96 14.48
C GLU A 414 -29.09 -15.01 13.30
N GLY A 415 -29.73 -13.83 13.31
CA GLY A 415 -29.51 -12.79 12.31
C GLY A 415 -28.09 -12.25 12.27
N ASP A 416 -27.37 -12.20 13.40
CA ASP A 416 -25.99 -11.71 13.44
C ASP A 416 -25.08 -12.62 12.60
N ARG A 417 -25.32 -13.94 12.63
CA ARG A 417 -24.52 -14.93 11.89
C ARG A 417 -24.66 -14.71 10.39
N PHE A 418 -25.88 -14.46 9.93
CA PHE A 418 -26.14 -14.13 8.54
C PHE A 418 -25.50 -12.79 8.13
N ILE A 419 -25.43 -11.79 9.01
CA ILE A 419 -24.69 -10.55 8.73
C ILE A 419 -23.20 -10.82 8.53
N LEU A 420 -22.57 -11.65 9.37
CA LEU A 420 -21.15 -12.01 9.21
C LEU A 420 -20.87 -12.79 7.91
N GLU A 421 -21.88 -13.46 7.36
CA GLU A 421 -21.81 -14.19 6.09
C GLU A 421 -22.29 -13.36 4.87
N ASN A 422 -22.58 -12.06 5.05
CA ASN A 422 -23.16 -11.17 4.04
C ASN A 422 -24.50 -11.66 3.44
N LYS A 423 -25.29 -12.41 4.21
CA LYS A 423 -26.61 -12.97 3.83
C LYS A 423 -27.74 -12.11 4.37
N TYR A 424 -27.92 -10.93 3.80
CA TYR A 424 -28.79 -9.90 4.40
C TYR A 424 -30.28 -10.26 4.37
N GLU A 425 -30.76 -10.95 3.33
CA GLU A 425 -32.15 -11.41 3.23
C GLU A 425 -32.49 -12.41 4.35
N GLU A 426 -31.63 -13.40 4.58
CA GLU A 426 -31.75 -14.35 5.66
C GLU A 426 -31.65 -13.67 7.03
N ALA A 427 -30.75 -12.69 7.17
CA ALA A 427 -30.61 -11.90 8.38
C ALA A 427 -31.91 -11.15 8.72
N ILE A 428 -32.55 -10.48 7.75
CA ILE A 428 -33.83 -9.79 7.96
C ILE A 428 -34.89 -10.76 8.46
N VAL A 429 -35.03 -11.92 7.81
CA VAL A 429 -36.01 -12.95 8.21
C VAL A 429 -35.74 -13.45 9.63
N ALA A 430 -34.48 -13.66 9.99
CA ALA A 430 -34.10 -14.10 11.33
C ALA A 430 -34.42 -13.03 12.39
N TYR A 431 -34.04 -11.77 12.16
CA TYR A 431 -34.32 -10.68 13.10
C TYR A 431 -35.82 -10.39 13.25
N GLU A 432 -36.63 -10.55 12.21
CA GLU A 432 -38.08 -10.37 12.31
C GLU A 432 -38.73 -11.42 13.24
N LYS A 433 -38.18 -12.64 13.29
CA LYS A 433 -38.63 -13.69 14.22
C LYS A 433 -38.32 -13.37 15.69
N GLU A 434 -37.27 -12.59 15.95
CA GLU A 434 -36.92 -12.10 17.30
C GLU A 434 -37.98 -11.12 17.86
N GLY A 435 -38.87 -10.61 17.00
CA GLY A 435 -40.06 -9.87 17.39
C GLY A 435 -39.75 -8.50 18.03
N GLY A 436 -39.80 -8.43 19.36
CA GLY A 436 -39.62 -7.21 20.14
C GLY A 436 -38.26 -7.11 20.83
N ASN A 437 -37.25 -7.79 20.28
CA ASN A 437 -35.87 -7.68 20.73
C ASN A 437 -35.29 -6.34 20.23
N ASP A 438 -34.90 -5.46 21.15
CA ASP A 438 -34.44 -4.12 20.82
C ASP A 438 -33.15 -4.11 19.98
N ARG A 439 -32.27 -5.11 20.13
CA ARG A 439 -31.07 -5.25 19.29
C ARG A 439 -31.46 -5.61 17.86
N ALA A 440 -32.30 -6.63 17.69
CA ALA A 440 -32.80 -7.03 16.37
C ALA A 440 -33.51 -5.88 15.65
N LEU A 441 -34.32 -5.10 16.37
CA LEU A 441 -35.01 -3.93 15.83
C LEU A 441 -34.06 -2.83 15.36
N ARG A 442 -32.96 -2.57 16.07
CA ARG A 442 -31.93 -1.63 15.63
C ARG A 442 -31.26 -2.09 14.34
N VAL A 443 -30.87 -3.37 14.25
CA VAL A 443 -30.26 -3.91 13.03
C VAL A 443 -31.24 -3.87 11.85
N LEU A 444 -32.50 -4.26 12.07
CA LEU A 444 -33.55 -4.16 11.06
C LEU A 444 -33.78 -2.73 10.58
N ALA A 445 -33.73 -1.75 11.49
CA ALA A 445 -33.83 -0.35 11.12
C ALA A 445 -32.69 0.08 10.20
N ARG A 446 -31.45 -0.35 10.47
CA ARG A 446 -30.28 -0.06 9.62
C ARG A 446 -30.38 -0.70 8.25
N LEU A 447 -30.69 -2.00 8.20
CA LEU A 447 -30.88 -2.72 6.94
C LEU A 447 -32.00 -2.11 6.11
N ALA A 448 -33.10 -1.69 6.75
CA ALA A 448 -34.20 -1.03 6.08
C ALA A 448 -33.80 0.35 5.55
N GLU A 449 -33.12 1.17 6.35
CA GLU A 449 -32.71 2.51 5.95
C GLU A 449 -31.68 2.48 4.82
N GLN A 450 -30.61 1.71 5.01
CA GLN A 450 -29.50 1.65 4.07
C GLN A 450 -29.88 0.87 2.83
N GLY A 451 -30.75 -0.13 2.94
CA GLY A 451 -31.07 -1.06 1.87
C GLY A 451 -29.98 -2.11 1.64
N ILE A 452 -30.34 -3.23 1.03
CA ILE A 452 -29.45 -4.38 0.78
C ILE A 452 -29.06 -4.53 -0.71
N THR A 453 -29.52 -3.64 -1.57
CA THR A 453 -29.21 -3.54 -3.01
C THR A 453 -28.77 -2.13 -3.39
N ARG A 454 -28.45 -1.80 -4.64
CA ARG A 454 -27.93 -0.46 -4.96
C ARG A 454 -28.91 0.69 -4.75
N GLU A 455 -30.18 0.46 -5.06
CA GLU A 455 -31.20 1.52 -5.18
C GLU A 455 -32.28 1.44 -4.11
N ASP A 456 -32.17 0.49 -3.17
CA ASP A 456 -33.13 0.33 -2.09
C ASP A 456 -32.72 1.07 -0.81
N GLY A 457 -33.68 1.15 0.10
CA GLY A 457 -33.65 1.96 1.29
C GLY A 457 -35.03 2.52 1.56
N ASP A 458 -35.56 2.25 2.74
CA ASP A 458 -36.87 2.69 3.19
C ASP A 458 -36.75 3.31 4.60
N PRO A 459 -36.49 4.63 4.67
CA PRO A 459 -36.47 5.37 5.93
C PRO A 459 -37.77 5.24 6.73
N SER A 460 -38.91 5.04 6.07
CA SER A 460 -40.21 4.88 6.74
C SER A 460 -40.27 3.54 7.46
N LYS A 461 -39.81 2.47 6.81
CA LYS A 461 -39.70 1.13 7.41
C LYS A 461 -38.68 1.10 8.54
N ALA A 462 -37.54 1.77 8.36
CA ALA A 462 -36.54 1.94 9.42
C ALA A 462 -37.13 2.64 10.66
N PHE A 463 -37.83 3.76 10.46
CA PHE A 463 -38.53 4.48 11.53
C PHE A 463 -39.55 3.58 12.25
N ALA A 464 -40.31 2.79 11.49
CA ALA A 464 -41.29 1.86 12.06
C ALA A 464 -40.66 0.79 12.96
N TYR A 465 -39.45 0.30 12.65
CA TYR A 465 -38.72 -0.60 13.55
C TYR A 465 -38.25 0.11 14.82
N LEU A 466 -37.66 1.31 14.70
CA LEU A 466 -37.18 2.06 15.87
C LEU A 466 -38.32 2.42 16.84
N LYS A 467 -39.53 2.73 16.34
CA LYS A 467 -40.70 2.99 17.20
C LYS A 467 -41.14 1.80 18.05
N ARG A 468 -40.66 0.59 17.76
CA ARG A 468 -40.97 -0.63 18.52
C ARG A 468 -39.98 -0.90 19.65
N LEU A 469 -38.90 -0.12 19.76
CA LEU A 469 -37.93 -0.26 20.84
C LEU A 469 -38.60 -0.06 22.20
N LYS A 470 -38.31 -0.95 23.15
CA LYS A 470 -38.79 -0.85 24.54
C LYS A 470 -37.96 0.15 25.33
N GLU A 471 -36.65 0.16 25.07
CA GLU A 471 -35.66 0.98 25.76
C GLU A 471 -34.84 1.79 24.72
N PRO A 472 -35.44 2.84 24.13
CA PRO A 472 -34.72 3.70 23.19
C PRO A 472 -33.63 4.51 23.91
N THR A 473 -32.44 4.51 23.33
CA THR A 473 -31.33 5.39 23.73
C THR A 473 -31.53 6.80 23.18
N GLN A 474 -30.74 7.76 23.65
CA GLN A 474 -30.75 9.12 23.08
C GLN A 474 -30.42 9.13 21.59
N ASN A 475 -29.51 8.24 21.15
CA ASN A 475 -29.18 8.09 19.74
C ASN A 475 -30.37 7.55 18.93
N ASP A 476 -31.10 6.56 19.45
CA ASP A 476 -32.31 6.04 18.78
C ASP A 476 -33.37 7.14 18.62
N LEU A 477 -33.54 8.00 19.62
CA LEU A 477 -34.50 9.11 19.57
C LEU A 477 -34.10 10.17 18.53
N GLN A 478 -32.82 10.53 18.46
CA GLN A 478 -32.31 11.45 17.44
C GLN A 478 -32.50 10.87 16.04
N GLU A 479 -32.22 9.58 15.89
CA GLU A 479 -32.35 8.87 14.62
C GLU A 479 -33.80 8.73 14.18
N MET A 480 -34.73 8.48 15.12
CA MET A 480 -36.16 8.53 14.86
C MET A 480 -36.61 9.87 14.27
N VAL A 481 -36.13 11.00 14.81
CA VAL A 481 -36.45 12.34 14.28
C VAL A 481 -35.90 12.51 12.86
N ARG A 482 -34.67 12.06 12.60
CA ARG A 482 -34.05 12.15 11.28
C ARG A 482 -34.81 11.33 10.23
N LEU A 483 -35.16 10.09 10.57
CA LEU A 483 -35.89 9.18 9.70
C LEU A 483 -37.31 9.65 9.41
N GLU A 484 -38.00 10.24 10.39
CA GLU A 484 -39.32 10.85 10.20
C GLU A 484 -39.27 11.96 9.14
N GLN A 485 -38.30 12.87 9.25
CA GLN A 485 -38.10 13.94 8.27
C GLN A 485 -37.72 13.40 6.87
N ALA A 486 -36.92 12.34 6.81
CA ALA A 486 -36.56 11.70 5.54
C ALA A 486 -37.78 11.04 4.88
N ALA A 487 -38.61 10.34 5.65
CA ALA A 487 -39.84 9.71 5.18
C ALA A 487 -40.84 10.73 4.61
N GLU A 488 -41.00 11.89 5.26
CA GLU A 488 -41.86 12.98 4.77
C GLU A 488 -41.39 13.55 3.42
N LYS A 489 -40.07 13.69 3.22
CA LYS A 489 -39.50 14.18 1.95
C LYS A 489 -39.77 13.21 0.81
N THR A 490 -39.64 11.90 1.05
CA THR A 490 -39.89 10.87 0.03
C THR A 490 -41.38 10.78 -0.35
N GLN A 491 -42.30 11.10 0.58
CA GLN A 491 -43.73 11.17 0.29
C GLN A 491 -44.17 12.49 -0.40
N GLY A 492 -43.45 13.59 -0.16
CA GLY A 492 -43.73 14.91 -0.75
C GLY A 492 -43.27 15.09 -2.20
N SER A 493 -42.36 14.24 -2.69
CA SER A 493 -41.84 14.27 -4.06
C SER A 493 -42.68 13.41 -5.03
N SER A 494 -43.96 13.74 -5.22
CA SER A 494 -44.69 13.28 -6.42
C SER A 494 -44.05 13.90 -7.66
N PRO A 495 -43.81 13.16 -8.76
CA PRO A 495 -43.35 13.77 -10.01
C PRO A 495 -44.37 14.80 -10.48
N PRO A 496 -43.96 15.95 -11.06
CA PRO A 496 -44.91 16.84 -11.69
C PRO A 496 -45.68 16.04 -12.75
N ALA A 497 -47.02 16.09 -12.67
CA ALA A 497 -47.89 15.48 -13.66
C ALA A 497 -47.44 15.95 -15.06
N PRO A 498 -47.41 15.05 -16.07
CA PRO A 498 -47.00 15.45 -17.41
C PRO A 498 -47.94 16.55 -17.88
N THR A 499 -47.40 17.77 -17.98
CA THR A 499 -48.09 18.90 -18.59
C THR A 499 -48.18 18.61 -20.08
N ASN A 500 -49.27 17.98 -20.48
CA ASN A 500 -49.77 18.08 -21.84
C ASN A 500 -50.04 19.56 -22.12
N GLN A 501 -49.24 20.15 -23.00
CA GLN A 501 -49.62 21.35 -23.72
C GLN A 501 -49.47 21.10 -25.23
N PRO A 502 -50.38 21.70 -26.03
CA PRO A 502 -50.73 21.26 -27.39
C PRO A 502 -49.68 21.52 -28.47
#